data_AF-A0A7K0A5X2-F1
#
_entry.id   AF-A0A7K0A5X2-F1
#
_cell.length_a   1.000
_cell.length_b   1.000
_cell.length_c   1.000
_cell.angle_alpha   90.00
_cell.angle_beta   90.00
_cell.angle_gamma   90.00
#
_symmetry.space_group_name_H-M   'P 1'
#
loop_
_entity.id
_entity.type
_entity.pdbx_description
1 polymer ?
#
loop_
_entity_poly.entity_id
_entity_poly.type
_entity_poly.pdbx_seq_one_letter_code
_entity_poly.pdbx_strand_id
1 'polypeptide(L)'
;MRTIGLRRRTGGVAVRRRSITFPRGRVTAQIAARHRDALPGQPWRALGKPRGTVHVPADAHVRLDVDRASDLHLCRALGPDDLQGLNLSGSGVVDDDLDAIRHLKGLEGLDLSDTAVSDAGLRHVAELQGLRALSLARNDVGDAGVALVAGLRRLEWLNLWGSAVTDASSGPLGSMHTLRGLEVSRTQLGDRALDALASLQGLRWLGLSGVPIAGRGLESLARLDSLRQLDLSLTDVGDDDVEHLLRLRSLARLDLWGTRVTPSVVRRLEARGCHVVA
;
A
#
# COMPACT_ATOMS: atom_id res chain seq x y z
N MET A 1 -34.93 -24.46 7.81
CA MET A 1 -35.23 -25.05 6.49
C MET A 1 -34.84 -24.05 5.41
N ARG A 2 -33.83 -24.35 4.58
CA ARG A 2 -33.33 -23.48 3.49
C ARG A 2 -33.97 -23.93 2.18
N THR A 3 -34.66 -23.03 1.50
CA THR A 3 -35.28 -23.30 0.20
C THR A 3 -34.34 -22.86 -0.92
N ILE A 4 -33.78 -23.83 -1.66
CA ILE A 4 -32.94 -23.60 -2.84
C ILE A 4 -33.89 -23.48 -4.04
N GLY A 5 -34.12 -22.26 -4.53
CA GLY A 5 -34.85 -22.04 -5.77
C GLY A 5 -33.95 -22.21 -6.99
N LEU A 6 -34.10 -23.33 -7.70
CA LEU A 6 -33.45 -23.59 -9.00
C LEU A 6 -34.28 -22.94 -10.12
N ARG A 7 -33.73 -21.92 -10.78
CA ARG A 7 -34.13 -21.56 -12.15
C ARG A 7 -32.95 -21.81 -13.09
N ARG A 8 -33.12 -22.78 -13.99
CA ARG A 8 -32.21 -23.05 -15.11
C ARG A 8 -32.52 -22.12 -16.29
N ARG A 9 -31.47 -21.49 -16.85
CA ARG A 9 -31.44 -21.01 -18.24
C ARG A 9 -29.99 -21.08 -18.75
N THR A 10 -29.81 -21.86 -19.82
CA THR A 10 -28.78 -21.79 -20.88
C THR A 10 -27.29 -21.61 -20.51
N GLY A 11 -26.49 -22.65 -20.71
CA GLY A 11 -25.12 -22.58 -21.28
C GLY A 11 -24.00 -21.84 -20.53
N GLY A 12 -24.24 -21.28 -19.35
CA GLY A 12 -23.21 -20.65 -18.52
C GLY A 12 -22.91 -21.49 -17.28
N VAL A 13 -21.63 -21.65 -16.94
CA VAL A 13 -21.23 -22.19 -15.63
C VAL A 13 -21.95 -21.38 -14.55
N ALA A 14 -22.73 -22.04 -13.69
CA ALA A 14 -23.45 -21.37 -12.62
C ALA A 14 -22.44 -20.74 -11.66
N VAL A 15 -22.26 -19.41 -11.75
CA VAL A 15 -21.37 -18.67 -10.86
C VAL A 15 -21.94 -18.74 -9.45
N ARG A 16 -21.26 -19.44 -8.54
CA ARG A 16 -21.61 -19.45 -7.11
C ARG A 16 -21.59 -18.03 -6.60
N ARG A 17 -22.59 -17.65 -5.80
CA ARG A 17 -22.71 -16.31 -5.20
C ARG A 17 -22.67 -16.39 -3.68
N ARG A 18 -22.06 -15.38 -3.06
CA ARG A 18 -22.17 -15.10 -1.63
C ARG A 18 -22.96 -13.80 -1.41
N SER A 19 -23.45 -13.61 -0.20
CA SER A 19 -24.30 -12.47 0.15
C SER A 19 -23.65 -11.70 1.29
N ILE A 20 -23.54 -10.39 1.13
CA ILE A 20 -23.03 -9.47 2.16
C ILE A 20 -24.19 -8.58 2.58
N THR A 21 -24.43 -8.43 3.88
CA THR A 21 -25.58 -7.68 4.40
C THR A 21 -25.10 -6.37 5.02
N PHE A 22 -25.52 -5.26 4.42
CA PHE A 22 -25.24 -3.92 4.91
C PHE A 22 -26.45 -3.34 5.66
N PRO A 23 -26.24 -2.48 6.66
CA PRO A 23 -27.31 -1.74 7.32
C PRO A 23 -28.18 -0.99 6.31
N ARG A 24 -29.49 -0.92 6.61
CA ARG A 24 -30.42 -0.12 5.82
C ARG A 24 -30.36 1.32 6.34
N GLY A 25 -29.80 2.23 5.56
CA GLY A 25 -29.65 3.63 5.95
C GLY A 25 -29.18 4.52 4.83
N ARG A 26 -29.14 5.83 5.10
CA ARG A 26 -28.58 6.80 4.16
C ARG A 26 -27.06 6.75 4.24
N VAL A 27 -26.45 6.09 3.27
CA VAL A 27 -24.99 6.01 3.10
C VAL A 27 -24.56 6.71 1.81
N THR A 28 -23.33 7.22 1.82
CA THR A 28 -22.61 7.81 0.68
C THR A 28 -21.54 6.89 0.12
N ALA A 29 -21.03 5.95 0.94
CA ALA A 29 -20.12 4.89 0.53
C ALA A 29 -20.56 4.12 -0.73
N GLN A 30 -19.58 3.58 -1.46
CA GLN A 30 -19.75 2.74 -2.64
C GLN A 30 -19.17 1.36 -2.40
N ILE A 31 -19.78 0.35 -3.01
CA ILE A 31 -19.24 -1.01 -3.03
C ILE A 31 -18.83 -1.37 -4.46
N ALA A 32 -17.68 -2.04 -4.58
CA ALA A 32 -17.17 -2.55 -5.83
C ALA A 32 -16.66 -3.97 -5.67
N ALA A 33 -16.57 -4.71 -6.78
CA ALA A 33 -16.02 -6.05 -6.78
C ALA A 33 -15.10 -6.27 -7.97
N ARG A 34 -14.14 -7.18 -7.77
CA ARG A 34 -13.20 -7.63 -8.79
C ARG A 34 -12.97 -9.13 -8.65
N HIS A 35 -12.65 -9.80 -9.75
CA HIS A 35 -12.21 -11.20 -9.68
C HIS A 35 -10.93 -11.30 -8.85
N ARG A 36 -10.76 -12.40 -8.11
CA ARG A 36 -9.54 -12.67 -7.33
C ARG A 36 -8.29 -12.66 -8.20
N ASP A 37 -8.36 -13.37 -9.32
CA ASP A 37 -7.24 -13.50 -10.28
C ASP A 37 -7.20 -12.38 -11.32
N ALA A 38 -7.83 -11.24 -11.03
CA ALA A 38 -7.77 -10.09 -11.92
C ALA A 38 -6.33 -9.61 -12.09
N LEU A 39 -5.94 -9.39 -13.36
CA LEU A 39 -4.60 -8.90 -13.68
C LEU A 39 -4.36 -7.50 -13.06
N PRO A 40 -3.10 -7.15 -12.74
CA PRO A 40 -2.75 -5.80 -12.34
C PRO A 40 -3.32 -4.76 -13.32
N GLY A 41 -3.88 -3.67 -12.77
CA GLY A 41 -4.52 -2.61 -13.57
C GLY A 41 -5.98 -2.88 -13.98
N GLN A 42 -6.52 -4.09 -13.78
CA GLN A 42 -7.95 -4.31 -14.00
C GLN A 42 -8.78 -3.51 -12.99
N PRO A 43 -9.75 -2.70 -13.46
CA PRO A 43 -10.53 -1.82 -12.61
C PRO A 43 -11.52 -2.61 -11.74
N TRP A 44 -11.87 -2.02 -10.61
CA TRP A 44 -12.98 -2.48 -9.79
C TRP A 44 -14.30 -2.20 -10.49
N ARG A 45 -15.22 -3.18 -10.50
CA ARG A 45 -16.56 -2.99 -11.04
C ARG A 45 -17.48 -2.47 -9.93
N ALA A 46 -18.03 -1.28 -10.11
CA ALA A 46 -19.00 -0.71 -9.18
C ALA A 46 -20.26 -1.60 -9.07
N LEU A 47 -20.73 -1.82 -7.85
CA LEU A 47 -21.98 -2.51 -7.52
C LEU A 47 -23.04 -1.55 -6.96
N GLY A 48 -22.69 -0.26 -6.78
CA GLY A 48 -23.56 0.79 -6.29
C GLY A 48 -23.41 1.02 -4.78
N LYS A 49 -24.52 1.39 -4.11
CA LYS A 49 -24.50 1.70 -2.68
C LYS A 49 -24.59 0.42 -1.82
N PRO A 50 -23.83 0.32 -0.72
CA PRO A 50 -23.85 -0.82 0.19
C PRO A 50 -25.11 -0.76 1.07
N ARG A 51 -26.24 -1.27 0.58
CA ARG A 51 -27.52 -1.26 1.32
C ARG A 51 -28.24 -2.59 1.22
N GLY A 52 -28.68 -3.11 2.37
CA GLY A 52 -29.33 -4.41 2.42
C GLY A 52 -28.40 -5.52 1.92
N THR A 53 -28.98 -6.55 1.30
CA THR A 53 -28.20 -7.70 0.84
C THR A 53 -27.64 -7.45 -0.56
N VAL A 54 -26.32 -7.46 -0.68
CA VAL A 54 -25.60 -7.40 -1.95
C VAL A 54 -25.09 -8.80 -2.30
N HIS A 55 -25.40 -9.27 -3.51
CA HIS A 55 -24.93 -10.56 -4.00
C HIS A 55 -23.70 -10.38 -4.89
N VAL A 56 -22.61 -11.08 -4.56
CA VAL A 56 -21.35 -11.05 -5.31
C VAL A 56 -20.93 -12.47 -5.70
N PRO A 57 -20.13 -12.66 -6.77
CA PRO A 57 -19.49 -13.95 -7.03
C PRO A 57 -18.71 -14.44 -5.79
N ALA A 58 -18.74 -15.74 -5.52
CA ALA A 58 -18.18 -16.32 -4.30
C ALA A 58 -16.65 -16.15 -4.20
N ASP A 59 -15.97 -16.04 -5.35
CA ASP A 59 -14.54 -15.84 -5.52
C ASP A 59 -14.13 -14.36 -5.66
N ALA A 60 -15.10 -13.45 -5.77
CA ALA A 60 -14.80 -12.04 -5.96
C ALA A 60 -14.23 -11.39 -4.69
N HIS A 61 -13.19 -10.59 -4.89
CA HIS A 61 -12.75 -9.61 -3.91
C HIS A 61 -13.74 -8.46 -3.91
N VAL A 62 -14.09 -8.01 -2.71
CA VAL A 62 -15.03 -6.91 -2.50
C VAL A 62 -14.31 -5.75 -1.85
N ARG A 63 -14.54 -4.55 -2.37
CA ARG A 63 -14.03 -3.29 -1.80
C ARG A 63 -15.18 -2.40 -1.38
N LEU A 64 -15.01 -1.75 -0.24
CA LEU A 64 -15.84 -0.64 0.21
C LEU A 64 -15.04 0.66 0.08
N ASP A 65 -15.61 1.65 -0.60
CA ASP A 65 -15.09 3.01 -0.71
C ASP A 65 -15.95 3.92 0.18
N VAL A 66 -15.37 4.52 1.23
CA VAL A 66 -16.06 5.30 2.26
C VAL A 66 -15.60 6.76 2.19
N ASP A 67 -16.49 7.65 1.75
CA ASP A 67 -16.16 9.07 1.56
C ASP A 67 -16.24 9.90 2.86
N ARG A 68 -16.84 9.36 3.92
CA ARG A 68 -17.06 10.06 5.20
C ARG A 68 -16.90 9.09 6.36
N ALA A 69 -16.17 9.51 7.40
CA ALA A 69 -16.01 8.75 8.64
C ALA A 69 -17.34 8.26 9.24
N SER A 70 -18.40 9.07 9.11
CA SER A 70 -19.75 8.72 9.57
C SER A 70 -20.31 7.45 8.93
N ASP A 71 -19.86 7.04 7.74
CA ASP A 71 -20.28 5.80 7.07
C ASP A 71 -19.47 4.58 7.52
N LEU A 72 -18.40 4.74 8.32
CA LEU A 72 -17.58 3.60 8.75
C LEU A 72 -18.32 2.64 9.69
N HIS A 73 -19.38 3.11 10.37
CA HIS A 73 -20.25 2.28 11.21
C HIS A 73 -20.84 1.07 10.45
N LEU A 74 -20.93 1.12 9.12
CA LEU A 74 -21.37 0.01 8.28
C LEU A 74 -20.51 -1.23 8.45
N CYS A 75 -19.20 -1.05 8.70
CA CYS A 75 -18.25 -2.15 8.84
C CYS A 75 -18.56 -3.03 10.04
N ARG A 76 -19.18 -2.48 11.11
CA ARG A 76 -19.53 -3.24 12.32
C ARG A 76 -20.56 -4.36 12.07
N ALA A 77 -21.30 -4.29 10.96
CA ALA A 77 -22.29 -5.30 10.60
C ALA A 77 -21.72 -6.39 9.67
N LEU A 78 -20.47 -6.26 9.23
CA LEU A 78 -19.86 -7.16 8.26
C LEU A 78 -19.17 -8.34 8.95
N GLY A 79 -19.15 -9.47 8.24
CA GLY A 79 -18.35 -10.62 8.63
C GLY A 79 -16.85 -10.39 8.39
N PRO A 80 -15.98 -11.18 9.05
CA PRO A 80 -14.53 -11.01 8.97
C PRO A 80 -13.98 -11.10 7.53
N ASP A 81 -14.61 -11.89 6.65
CA ASP A 81 -14.16 -12.15 5.28
C ASP A 81 -14.98 -11.42 4.19
N ASP A 82 -15.91 -10.55 4.60
CA ASP A 82 -16.83 -9.88 3.67
C ASP A 82 -16.11 -8.85 2.78
N LEU A 83 -15.01 -8.25 3.25
CA LEU A 83 -14.22 -7.26 2.51
C LEU A 83 -12.77 -7.71 2.33
N GLN A 84 -12.23 -7.44 1.14
CA GLN A 84 -10.82 -7.58 0.80
C GLN A 84 -10.15 -6.23 0.60
N GLY A 85 -10.92 -5.17 0.32
CA GLY A 85 -10.42 -3.81 0.22
C GLY A 85 -11.28 -2.82 1.00
N LEU A 86 -10.64 -1.84 1.61
CA LEU A 86 -11.30 -0.72 2.25
C LEU A 86 -10.54 0.57 1.93
N ASN A 87 -11.23 1.52 1.31
CA ASN A 87 -10.69 2.83 1.00
C ASN A 87 -11.38 3.87 1.87
N LEU A 88 -10.61 4.50 2.75
CA LEU A 88 -11.03 5.57 3.65
C LEU A 88 -10.28 6.88 3.35
N SER A 89 -9.60 6.98 2.21
CA SER A 89 -8.77 8.15 1.91
C SER A 89 -9.61 9.42 1.86
N GLY A 90 -9.13 10.50 2.50
CA GLY A 90 -9.83 11.78 2.55
C GLY A 90 -11.17 11.76 3.30
N SER A 91 -11.50 10.69 4.02
CA SER A 91 -12.83 10.51 4.63
C SER A 91 -13.00 11.23 5.98
N GLY A 92 -11.92 11.78 6.54
CA GLY A 92 -11.91 12.40 7.87
C GLY A 92 -11.94 11.42 9.04
N VAL A 93 -11.60 10.14 8.79
CA VAL A 93 -11.45 9.10 9.82
C VAL A 93 -10.36 9.47 10.83
N VAL A 94 -10.61 9.20 12.11
CA VAL A 94 -9.66 9.36 13.22
C VAL A 94 -9.32 8.00 13.85
N ASP A 95 -8.40 7.99 14.83
CA ASP A 95 -7.91 6.77 15.49
C ASP A 95 -9.00 5.86 16.06
N ASP A 96 -9.99 6.44 16.74
CA ASP A 96 -11.06 5.69 17.40
C ASP A 96 -12.04 5.04 16.41
N ASP A 97 -12.20 5.65 15.23
CA ASP A 97 -13.06 5.10 14.17
C ASP A 97 -12.55 3.73 13.70
N LEU A 98 -11.23 3.50 13.73
CA LEU A 98 -10.60 2.24 13.27
C LEU A 98 -10.97 1.02 14.12
N ASP A 99 -11.51 1.20 15.33
CA ASP A 99 -12.10 0.09 16.10
C ASP A 99 -13.21 -0.63 15.30
N ALA A 100 -13.92 0.10 14.44
CA ALA A 100 -14.99 -0.45 13.62
C ALA A 100 -14.52 -1.48 12.58
N ILE A 101 -13.22 -1.54 12.26
CA ILE A 101 -12.70 -2.40 11.19
C ILE A 101 -11.79 -3.52 11.67
N ARG A 102 -11.33 -3.51 12.94
CA ARG A 102 -10.34 -4.48 13.45
C ARG A 102 -10.75 -5.95 13.31
N HIS A 103 -12.04 -6.25 13.22
CA HIS A 103 -12.58 -7.60 13.06
C HIS A 103 -12.59 -8.10 11.61
N LEU A 104 -12.32 -7.25 10.61
CA LEU A 104 -12.31 -7.59 9.19
C LEU A 104 -11.02 -8.34 8.80
N LYS A 105 -10.87 -9.57 9.30
CA LYS A 105 -9.63 -10.35 9.17
C LYS A 105 -9.28 -10.78 7.74
N GLY A 106 -10.25 -10.73 6.82
CA GLY A 106 -10.06 -10.99 5.40
C GLY A 106 -9.61 -9.76 4.58
N LEU A 107 -9.38 -8.61 5.23
CA LEU A 107 -8.94 -7.39 4.55
C LEU A 107 -7.50 -7.54 4.05
N GLU A 108 -7.30 -7.25 2.75
CA GLU A 108 -6.00 -7.33 2.08
C GLU A 108 -5.46 -5.95 1.68
N GLY A 109 -6.33 -4.98 1.44
CA GLY A 109 -5.96 -3.61 1.08
C GLY A 109 -6.67 -2.58 1.97
N LEU A 110 -5.91 -1.67 2.56
CA LEU A 110 -6.43 -0.55 3.36
C LEU A 110 -5.77 0.76 2.93
N ASP A 111 -6.58 1.74 2.54
CA ASP A 111 -6.14 3.09 2.23
C ASP A 111 -6.65 4.06 3.29
N LEU A 112 -5.74 4.63 4.08
CA LEU A 112 -5.97 5.65 5.10
C LEU A 112 -5.33 6.98 4.69
N SER A 113 -5.01 7.19 3.41
CA SER A 113 -4.29 8.40 2.99
C SER A 113 -5.14 9.66 3.26
N ASP A 114 -4.54 10.73 3.74
CA ASP A 114 -5.27 11.99 4.02
C ASP A 114 -6.41 11.83 5.01
N THR A 115 -6.12 11.20 6.15
CA THR A 115 -7.05 11.12 7.27
C THR A 115 -6.46 11.83 8.48
N ALA A 116 -7.10 11.70 9.64
CA ALA A 116 -6.59 12.21 10.92
C ALA A 116 -6.16 11.05 11.82
N VAL A 117 -5.68 9.96 11.21
CA VAL A 117 -5.10 8.81 11.91
C VAL A 117 -3.68 9.14 12.33
N SER A 118 -3.32 8.75 13.54
CA SER A 118 -1.99 8.84 14.13
C SER A 118 -1.46 7.44 14.47
N ASP A 119 -0.28 7.39 15.08
CA ASP A 119 0.29 6.16 15.64
C ASP A 119 -0.69 5.41 16.57
N ALA A 120 -1.54 6.14 17.31
CA ALA A 120 -2.49 5.54 18.23
C ALA A 120 -3.59 4.72 17.52
N GLY A 121 -3.99 5.09 16.31
CA GLY A 121 -4.96 4.35 15.50
C GLY A 121 -4.37 3.04 14.94
N LEU A 122 -3.06 3.01 14.70
CA LEU A 122 -2.39 1.85 14.09
C LEU A 122 -2.38 0.59 14.96
N ARG A 123 -2.69 0.71 16.26
CA ARG A 123 -2.95 -0.46 17.13
C ARG A 123 -4.07 -1.35 16.59
N HIS A 124 -5.11 -0.75 15.99
CA HIS A 124 -6.22 -1.47 15.38
C HIS A 124 -5.82 -2.08 14.03
N VAL A 125 -5.03 -1.33 13.24
CA VAL A 125 -4.51 -1.78 11.95
C VAL A 125 -3.58 -2.98 12.13
N ALA A 126 -2.78 -3.01 13.19
CA ALA A 126 -1.91 -4.12 13.54
C ALA A 126 -2.69 -5.44 13.79
N GLU A 127 -4.00 -5.39 14.07
CA GLU A 127 -4.82 -6.59 14.19
C GLU A 127 -5.24 -7.21 12.83
N LEU A 128 -5.02 -6.49 11.72
CA LEU A 128 -5.43 -6.87 10.36
C LEU A 128 -4.33 -7.67 9.65
N GLN A 129 -4.00 -8.84 10.21
CA GLN A 129 -2.89 -9.70 9.76
C GLN A 129 -3.04 -10.24 8.32
N GLY A 130 -4.18 -10.03 7.68
CA GLY A 130 -4.43 -10.32 6.27
C GLY A 130 -3.88 -9.28 5.30
N LEU A 131 -3.51 -8.08 5.78
CA LEU A 131 -3.12 -6.96 4.93
C LEU A 131 -1.90 -7.26 4.06
N ARG A 132 -2.03 -6.91 2.79
CA ARG A 132 -0.99 -6.94 1.74
C ARG A 132 -0.64 -5.55 1.24
N ALA A 133 -1.59 -4.61 1.26
CA ALA A 133 -1.35 -3.23 0.88
C ALA A 133 -1.92 -2.29 1.94
N LEU A 134 -1.06 -1.36 2.41
CA LEU A 134 -1.43 -0.34 3.38
C LEU A 134 -0.91 1.02 2.90
N SER A 135 -1.80 2.01 2.82
CA SER A 135 -1.41 3.41 2.61
C SER A 135 -1.74 4.24 3.85
N LEU A 136 -0.73 4.92 4.36
CA LEU A 136 -0.74 5.84 5.50
C LEU A 136 -0.27 7.25 5.07
N ALA A 137 -0.20 7.50 3.77
CA ALA A 137 0.31 8.76 3.23
C ALA A 137 -0.46 9.98 3.80
N ARG A 138 0.26 11.07 4.05
CA ARG A 138 -0.34 12.34 4.53
C ARG A 138 -1.15 12.18 5.82
N ASN A 139 -0.60 11.44 6.78
CA ASN A 139 -1.12 11.34 8.15
C ASN A 139 -0.03 11.70 9.16
N ASP A 140 -0.42 11.92 10.41
CA ASP A 140 0.50 12.15 11.53
C ASP A 140 1.03 10.82 12.10
N VAL A 141 1.61 10.01 11.21
CA VAL A 141 2.23 8.72 11.54
C VAL A 141 3.73 8.91 11.65
N GLY A 142 4.31 8.47 12.75
CA GLY A 142 5.74 8.50 13.03
C GLY A 142 6.31 7.11 13.25
N ASP A 143 7.49 7.07 13.89
CA ASP A 143 8.24 5.82 14.07
C ASP A 143 7.53 4.79 14.96
N ALA A 144 6.74 5.25 15.95
CA ALA A 144 5.99 4.34 16.82
C ALA A 144 4.86 3.65 16.04
N GLY A 145 4.22 4.36 15.11
CA GLY A 145 3.23 3.79 14.20
C GLY A 145 3.82 2.74 13.27
N VAL A 146 4.98 3.01 12.68
CA VAL A 146 5.71 2.04 11.84
C VAL A 146 6.07 0.78 12.64
N ALA A 147 6.51 0.94 13.90
CA ALA A 147 6.80 -0.19 14.77
C ALA A 147 5.57 -1.09 15.02
N LEU A 148 4.37 -0.53 15.12
CA LEU A 148 3.13 -1.30 15.26
C LEU A 148 2.80 -2.11 13.99
N VAL A 149 2.92 -1.50 12.81
CA VAL A 149 2.57 -2.15 11.54
C VAL A 149 3.66 -3.07 10.99
N ALA A 150 4.89 -3.00 11.50
CA ALA A 150 5.96 -3.95 11.16
C ALA A 150 5.61 -5.41 11.49
N GLY A 151 4.64 -5.64 12.39
CA GLY A 151 4.09 -6.96 12.68
C GLY A 151 3.22 -7.57 11.57
N LEU A 152 2.84 -6.81 10.53
CA LEU A 152 2.00 -7.27 9.43
C LEU A 152 2.79 -8.16 8.46
N ARG A 153 2.88 -9.45 8.76
CA ARG A 153 3.75 -10.43 8.06
C ARG A 153 3.36 -10.76 6.62
N ARG A 154 2.27 -10.19 6.11
CA ARG A 154 1.81 -10.37 4.73
C ARG A 154 1.92 -9.10 3.89
N LEU A 155 2.43 -8.01 4.46
CA LEU A 155 2.44 -6.72 3.79
C LEU A 155 3.45 -6.72 2.64
N GLU A 156 2.96 -6.45 1.44
CA GLU A 156 3.72 -6.39 0.19
C GLU A 156 3.89 -4.94 -0.30
N TRP A 157 2.98 -4.04 0.06
CA TRP A 157 3.02 -2.63 -0.28
C TRP A 157 2.75 -1.75 0.94
N LEU A 158 3.68 -0.84 1.24
CA LEU A 158 3.53 0.15 2.30
C LEU A 158 3.79 1.54 1.73
N ASN A 159 2.84 2.45 1.94
CA ASN A 159 2.98 3.85 1.58
C ASN A 159 2.95 4.75 2.82
N LEU A 160 4.06 5.44 3.07
CA LEU A 160 4.31 6.36 4.18
C LEU A 160 4.63 7.77 3.64
N TRP A 161 4.22 8.09 2.40
CA TRP A 161 4.51 9.39 1.79
C TRP A 161 4.10 10.55 2.70
N GLY A 162 5.01 11.50 2.92
CA GLY A 162 4.71 12.71 3.70
C GLY A 162 4.35 12.46 5.15
N SER A 163 4.82 11.36 5.75
CA SER A 163 4.68 11.04 7.17
C SER A 163 5.90 11.49 7.99
N ALA A 164 5.78 11.51 9.32
CA ALA A 164 6.82 11.95 10.25
C ALA A 164 7.84 10.83 10.58
N VAL A 165 8.14 9.97 9.62
CA VAL A 165 9.04 8.81 9.79
C VAL A 165 10.50 9.25 9.70
N THR A 166 11.34 8.73 10.61
CA THR A 166 12.78 9.03 10.71
C THR A 166 13.62 7.75 10.68
N ASP A 167 14.95 7.87 10.79
CA ASP A 167 15.86 6.72 10.90
C ASP A 167 15.55 5.79 12.08
N ALA A 168 14.76 6.21 13.08
CA ALA A 168 14.32 5.32 14.15
C ALA A 168 13.42 4.17 13.64
N SER A 169 12.76 4.34 12.48
CA SER A 169 12.01 3.28 11.80
C SER A 169 12.87 2.29 11.02
N SER A 170 14.18 2.49 10.90
CA SER A 170 15.08 1.62 10.12
C SER A 170 14.96 0.14 10.49
N GLY A 171 15.00 -0.19 11.78
CA GLY A 171 14.83 -1.56 12.29
C GLY A 171 13.46 -2.16 11.94
N PRO A 172 12.35 -1.52 12.34
CA PRO A 172 11.00 -1.95 11.95
C PRO A 172 10.83 -2.17 10.44
N LEU A 173 11.20 -1.18 9.61
CA LEU A 173 11.09 -1.28 8.15
C LEU A 173 11.96 -2.41 7.58
N GLY A 174 13.20 -2.54 8.04
CA GLY A 174 14.10 -3.62 7.62
C GLY A 174 13.60 -5.02 7.96
N SER A 175 12.71 -5.16 8.96
CA SER A 175 12.15 -6.47 9.33
C SER A 175 10.99 -6.94 8.44
N MET A 176 10.48 -6.09 7.55
CA MET A 176 9.30 -6.35 6.72
C MET A 176 9.66 -7.05 5.41
N HIS A 177 10.30 -8.22 5.50
CA HIS A 177 10.88 -8.94 4.36
C HIS A 177 9.89 -9.37 3.25
N THR A 178 8.58 -9.23 3.48
CA THR A 178 7.54 -9.48 2.47
C THR A 178 7.32 -8.30 1.53
N LEU A 179 7.83 -7.11 1.85
CA LEU A 179 7.64 -5.91 1.05
C LEU A 179 8.22 -6.06 -0.37
N ARG A 180 7.41 -5.62 -1.33
CA ARG A 180 7.71 -5.51 -2.76
C ARG A 180 7.70 -4.05 -3.20
N GLY A 181 6.94 -3.19 -2.54
CA GLY A 181 6.96 -1.74 -2.73
C GLY A 181 6.96 -0.99 -1.40
N LEU A 182 7.82 0.02 -1.29
CA LEU A 182 7.91 0.89 -0.13
C LEU A 182 8.01 2.35 -0.60
N GLU A 183 7.01 3.17 -0.24
CA GLU A 183 6.99 4.61 -0.52
C GLU A 183 7.27 5.35 0.78
N VAL A 184 8.38 6.06 0.84
CA VAL A 184 8.80 6.87 1.99
C VAL A 184 9.26 8.26 1.56
N SER A 185 8.89 8.69 0.36
CA SER A 185 9.14 10.05 -0.13
C SER A 185 8.54 11.08 0.83
N ARG A 186 9.20 12.24 0.92
CA ARG A 186 8.81 13.34 1.82
C ARG A 186 8.75 12.94 3.31
N THR A 187 9.52 11.94 3.72
CA THR A 187 9.79 11.63 5.13
C THR A 187 11.15 12.19 5.55
N GLN A 188 11.60 11.87 6.77
CA GLN A 188 12.89 12.29 7.33
C GLN A 188 13.90 11.13 7.41
N LEU A 189 13.73 10.09 6.60
CA LEU A 189 14.71 9.00 6.48
C LEU A 189 15.99 9.49 5.82
N GLY A 190 17.12 9.22 6.45
CA GLY A 190 18.45 9.54 5.95
C GLY A 190 19.22 8.30 5.49
N ASP A 191 20.51 8.49 5.22
CA ASP A 191 21.40 7.43 4.73
C ASP A 191 21.45 6.20 5.65
N ARG A 192 21.29 6.36 6.97
CA ARG A 192 21.36 5.22 7.92
C ARG A 192 20.20 4.25 7.72
N ALA A 193 19.02 4.73 7.33
CA ALA A 193 17.90 3.85 7.05
C ALA A 193 18.15 2.94 5.85
N LEU A 194 18.94 3.39 4.86
CA LEU A 194 19.20 2.63 3.65
C LEU A 194 19.92 1.30 3.91
N ASP A 195 20.78 1.26 4.94
CA ASP A 195 21.44 0.01 5.36
C ASP A 195 20.42 -1.05 5.81
N ALA A 196 19.40 -0.63 6.56
CA ALA A 196 18.34 -1.52 7.01
C ALA A 196 17.40 -1.89 5.85
N LEU A 197 17.06 -0.94 4.96
CA LEU A 197 16.23 -1.21 3.78
C LEU A 197 16.90 -2.19 2.81
N ALA A 198 18.24 -2.25 2.77
CA ALA A 198 18.98 -3.24 1.99
C ALA A 198 18.71 -4.70 2.42
N SER A 199 18.14 -4.94 3.59
CA SER A 199 17.70 -6.29 4.02
C SER A 199 16.41 -6.75 3.31
N LEU A 200 15.69 -5.85 2.64
CA LEU A 200 14.45 -6.14 1.92
C LEU A 200 14.73 -6.72 0.53
N GLN A 201 15.36 -7.88 0.48
CA GLN A 201 15.83 -8.53 -0.77
C GLN A 201 14.72 -8.82 -1.79
N GLY A 202 13.45 -8.79 -1.36
CA GLY A 202 12.28 -8.92 -2.21
C GLY A 202 11.77 -7.61 -2.84
N LEU A 203 12.31 -6.45 -2.43
CA LEU A 203 11.83 -5.13 -2.81
C LEU A 203 12.05 -4.87 -4.31
N ARG A 204 11.01 -4.36 -4.98
CA ARG A 204 10.97 -4.09 -6.42
C ARG A 204 10.77 -2.63 -6.73
N TRP A 205 10.13 -1.90 -5.83
CA TRP A 205 9.84 -0.49 -5.97
C TRP A 205 10.19 0.24 -4.66
N LEU A 206 10.98 1.31 -4.75
CA LEU A 206 11.39 2.12 -3.61
C LEU A 206 11.32 3.61 -3.97
N GLY A 207 10.46 4.35 -3.27
CA GLY A 207 10.34 5.80 -3.39
C GLY A 207 11.08 6.51 -2.25
N LEU A 208 12.07 7.33 -2.57
CA LEU A 208 12.88 8.13 -1.65
C LEU A 208 12.88 9.62 -2.05
N SER A 209 11.87 10.07 -2.78
CA SER A 209 11.83 11.44 -3.30
C SER A 209 11.76 12.46 -2.16
N GLY A 210 12.64 13.45 -2.16
CA GLY A 210 12.62 14.55 -1.19
C GLY A 210 12.89 14.14 0.26
N VAL A 211 13.67 13.07 0.47
CA VAL A 211 14.19 12.68 1.79
C VAL A 211 15.65 13.16 1.96
N PRO A 212 16.15 13.36 3.18
CA PRO A 212 17.50 13.90 3.43
C PRO A 212 18.63 12.87 3.23
N ILE A 213 18.74 12.30 2.02
CA ILE A 213 19.81 11.38 1.61
C ILE A 213 20.88 12.14 0.82
N ALA A 214 22.15 11.88 1.13
CA ALA A 214 23.33 12.46 0.49
C ALA A 214 24.29 11.39 -0.06
N GLY A 215 23.76 10.22 -0.44
CA GLY A 215 24.47 9.22 -1.23
C GLY A 215 25.22 8.13 -0.46
N ARG A 216 25.58 8.38 0.81
CA ARG A 216 26.38 7.45 1.64
C ARG A 216 25.73 6.07 1.79
N GLY A 217 24.40 6.00 1.84
CA GLY A 217 23.66 4.74 1.97
C GLY A 217 23.28 4.09 0.64
N LEU A 218 23.55 4.71 -0.52
CA LEU A 218 23.20 4.14 -1.83
C LEU A 218 24.02 2.89 -2.16
N GLU A 219 25.25 2.77 -1.65
CA GLU A 219 26.02 1.53 -1.80
C GLU A 219 25.30 0.32 -1.18
N SER A 220 24.61 0.52 -0.04
CA SER A 220 23.82 -0.53 0.58
C SER A 220 22.63 -0.94 -0.27
N LEU A 221 21.94 0.02 -0.90
CA LEU A 221 20.82 -0.27 -1.80
C LEU A 221 21.26 -1.01 -3.05
N ALA A 222 22.52 -0.86 -3.49
CA ALA A 222 23.08 -1.58 -4.62
C ALA A 222 23.09 -3.12 -4.44
N ARG A 223 22.80 -3.62 -3.23
CA ARG A 223 22.63 -5.04 -2.90
C ARG A 223 21.19 -5.56 -3.11
N LEU A 224 20.25 -4.72 -3.52
CA LEU A 224 18.85 -5.10 -3.75
C LEU A 224 18.67 -5.66 -5.17
N ASP A 225 19.02 -6.93 -5.37
CA ASP A 225 18.99 -7.60 -6.68
C ASP A 225 17.58 -7.69 -7.31
N SER A 226 16.53 -7.51 -6.51
CA SER A 226 15.14 -7.49 -6.98
C SER A 226 14.65 -6.11 -7.41
N LEU A 227 15.39 -5.03 -7.11
CA LEU A 227 14.91 -3.65 -7.30
C LEU A 227 14.74 -3.34 -8.79
N ARG A 228 13.54 -2.88 -9.16
CA ARG A 228 13.14 -2.56 -10.54
C ARG A 228 12.95 -1.06 -10.75
N GLN A 229 12.46 -0.37 -9.73
CA GLN A 229 12.19 1.06 -9.78
C GLN A 229 12.69 1.72 -8.51
N LEU A 230 13.41 2.83 -8.69
CA LEU A 230 13.96 3.64 -7.62
C LEU A 230 13.71 5.12 -7.95
N ASP A 231 13.10 5.85 -7.03
CA ASP A 231 12.94 7.30 -7.13
C ASP A 231 13.83 8.00 -6.11
N LEU A 232 14.83 8.76 -6.58
CA LEU A 232 15.75 9.60 -5.81
C LEU A 232 15.53 11.09 -6.10
N SER A 233 14.41 11.46 -6.73
CA SER A 233 14.14 12.85 -7.09
C SER A 233 14.20 13.76 -5.86
N LEU A 234 14.63 15.01 -6.03
CA LEU A 234 14.73 16.00 -4.96
C LEU A 234 15.61 15.58 -3.76
N THR A 235 16.62 14.72 -3.98
CA THR A 235 17.63 14.38 -2.98
C THR A 235 18.97 15.05 -3.30
N ASP A 236 19.91 15.05 -2.35
CA ASP A 236 21.22 15.69 -2.52
C ASP A 236 22.27 14.75 -3.16
N VAL A 237 21.83 13.77 -3.95
CA VAL A 237 22.72 12.80 -4.61
C VAL A 237 23.39 13.41 -5.84
N GLY A 238 24.69 13.12 -6.01
CA GLY A 238 25.51 13.53 -7.14
C GLY A 238 26.04 12.34 -7.95
N ASP A 239 26.91 12.66 -8.91
CA ASP A 239 27.47 11.69 -9.87
C ASP A 239 28.16 10.50 -9.20
N ASP A 240 28.98 10.74 -8.17
CA ASP A 240 29.72 9.69 -7.46
C ASP A 240 28.78 8.74 -6.71
N ASP A 241 27.68 9.26 -6.16
CA ASP A 241 26.73 8.50 -5.34
C ASP A 241 25.95 7.47 -6.16
N VAL A 242 25.59 7.84 -7.40
CA VAL A 242 24.81 6.99 -8.30
C VAL A 242 25.68 5.99 -9.07
N GLU A 243 27.01 6.10 -9.02
CA GLU A 243 27.89 5.09 -9.62
C GLU A 243 27.66 3.69 -9.01
N HIS A 244 27.36 3.62 -7.71
CA HIS A 244 27.01 2.37 -7.04
C HIS A 244 25.75 1.73 -7.61
N LEU A 245 24.79 2.54 -8.10
CA LEU A 245 23.55 2.06 -8.72
C LEU A 245 23.80 1.36 -10.06
N LEU A 246 24.95 1.58 -10.70
CA LEU A 246 25.37 0.77 -11.85
C LEU A 246 25.52 -0.72 -11.47
N ARG A 247 25.58 -1.11 -10.19
CA ARG A 247 25.61 -2.53 -9.82
C ARG A 247 24.22 -3.19 -9.87
N LEU A 248 23.14 -2.42 -9.84
CA LEU A 248 21.76 -2.91 -9.84
C LEU A 248 21.32 -3.42 -11.22
N ARG A 249 21.58 -4.69 -11.51
CA ARG A 249 21.28 -5.30 -12.83
C ARG A 249 19.78 -5.39 -13.14
N SER A 250 18.95 -5.37 -12.11
CA SER A 250 17.50 -5.48 -12.23
C SER A 250 16.79 -4.14 -12.42
N LEU A 251 17.49 -3.02 -12.19
CA LEU A 251 16.90 -1.69 -12.20
C LEU A 251 16.46 -1.32 -13.62
N ALA A 252 15.17 -1.11 -13.79
CA ALA A 252 14.54 -0.79 -15.07
C ALA A 252 14.14 0.68 -15.16
N ARG A 253 13.89 1.34 -14.02
CA ARG A 253 13.54 2.76 -13.94
C ARG A 253 14.27 3.44 -12.78
N LEU A 254 14.81 4.62 -13.04
CA LEU A 254 15.45 5.47 -12.05
C LEU A 254 15.01 6.93 -12.27
N ASP A 255 14.33 7.50 -11.27
CA ASP A 255 13.93 8.91 -11.29
C ASP A 255 14.95 9.74 -10.48
N LEU A 256 15.56 10.75 -11.10
CA LEU A 256 16.66 11.60 -10.59
C LEU A 256 16.33 13.10 -10.69
N TRP A 257 15.06 13.44 -10.89
CA TRP A 257 14.67 14.84 -11.12
C TRP A 257 15.04 15.71 -9.93
N GLY A 258 15.71 16.84 -10.17
CA GLY A 258 16.11 17.77 -9.11
C GLY A 258 17.23 17.24 -8.20
N THR A 259 18.07 16.31 -8.69
CA THR A 259 19.32 15.89 -8.04
C THR A 259 20.52 16.67 -8.60
N ARG A 260 21.74 16.40 -8.11
CA ARG A 260 23.00 16.96 -8.64
C ARG A 260 23.65 16.09 -9.72
N VAL A 261 22.96 15.05 -10.20
CA VAL A 261 23.49 14.13 -11.22
C VAL A 261 23.54 14.81 -12.59
N THR A 262 24.67 14.68 -13.28
CA THR A 262 24.92 15.30 -14.57
C THR A 262 24.39 14.45 -15.74
N PRO A 263 24.09 15.08 -16.90
CA PRO A 263 23.71 14.36 -18.12
C PRO A 263 24.77 13.33 -18.60
N SER A 264 26.03 13.46 -18.21
CA SER A 264 27.06 12.46 -18.50
C SER A 264 26.77 11.13 -17.82
N VAL A 265 26.41 11.15 -16.54
CA VAL A 265 26.12 9.94 -15.77
C VAL A 265 24.76 9.35 -16.16
N VAL A 266 23.76 10.19 -16.43
CA VAL A 266 22.46 9.77 -16.98
C VAL A 266 22.65 8.91 -18.25
N ARG A 267 23.44 9.39 -19.21
CA ARG A 267 23.73 8.62 -20.44
C ARG A 267 24.39 7.26 -20.18
N ARG A 268 25.23 7.15 -19.15
CA ARG A 268 25.86 5.87 -18.75
C ARG A 268 24.83 4.89 -18.17
N LEU A 269 23.86 5.40 -17.39
CA LEU A 269 22.75 4.60 -16.84
C LEU A 269 21.81 4.13 -17.94
N GLU A 270 21.45 5.00 -18.88
CA GLU A 270 20.60 4.66 -20.03
C GLU A 270 21.26 3.66 -20.98
N ALA A 271 22.58 3.78 -21.22
CA ALA A 271 23.34 2.82 -22.03
C ALA A 271 23.31 1.38 -21.48
N ARG A 272 22.89 1.19 -20.22
CA ARG A 272 22.68 -0.11 -19.60
C ARG A 272 21.25 -0.63 -19.67
N GLY A 273 20.35 0.11 -20.32
CA GLY A 273 18.93 -0.25 -20.44
C GLY A 273 18.07 0.19 -19.25
N CYS A 274 18.58 1.05 -18.36
CA CYS A 274 17.76 1.69 -17.33
C CYS A 274 17.03 2.91 -17.94
N HIS A 275 15.72 2.99 -17.78
CA HIS A 275 14.97 4.19 -18.14
C HIS A 275 15.19 5.26 -17.06
N VAL A 276 15.82 6.38 -17.43
CA VAL A 276 16.11 7.47 -16.49
C VAL A 276 15.19 8.65 -16.76
N VAL A 277 14.63 9.22 -15.69
CA VAL A 277 13.90 10.50 -15.71
C VAL A 277 14.72 11.49 -14.91
N ALA A 278 15.32 12.49 -15.56
CA ALA A 278 16.22 13.46 -14.94
C ALA A 278 15.86 14.89 -15.32
#